data_AF-A0A7C3RJG1-F1
#
_entry.id   AF-A0A7C3RJG1-F1
#
_cell.length_a   1.000
_cell.length_b   1.000
_cell.length_c   1.000
_cell.angle_alpha   90.00
_cell.angle_beta   90.00
_cell.angle_gamma   90.00
#
_symmetry.space_group_name_H-M   'P 1'
#
loop_
_entity.id
_entity.type
_entity.pdbx_description
1 polymer ?
#
loop_
_entity_poly.entity_id
_entity_poly.type
_entity_poly.pdbx_seq_one_letter_code
_entity_poly.pdbx_strand_id
1 'polypeptide(L)' 'MKDMEKEKVIKCSFCGKSPSQVGTMIAGPGVYICDLCVELARGIIESEKVKNDNFKFKRSFPTPYEIKSALDEYVIGQE' A
#
# COMPACT_ATOMS: atom_id res chain seq x y z
N MET A 1 -49.06 -9.63 -12.00
CA MET A 1 -48.43 -8.32 -11.75
C MET A 1 -46.94 -8.55 -11.90
N LYS A 2 -46.32 -7.94 -12.92
CA LYS A 2 -44.95 -8.25 -13.35
C LYS A 2 -43.98 -8.01 -12.20
N ASP A 3 -43.26 -9.04 -11.81
CA ASP A 3 -42.08 -8.93 -10.96
C ASP A 3 -41.16 -7.88 -11.57
N MET A 4 -41.09 -6.74 -10.89
CA MET A 4 -40.20 -5.65 -11.21
C MET A 4 -38.80 -6.18 -10.88
N GLU A 5 -38.18 -6.85 -11.85
CA GLU A 5 -36.77 -7.22 -11.82
C GLU A 5 -36.01 -5.98 -11.40
N LYS A 6 -35.60 -5.96 -10.13
CA LYS A 6 -34.76 -4.91 -9.58
C LYS A 6 -33.57 -4.81 -10.53
N GLU A 7 -33.53 -3.76 -11.35
CA GLU A 7 -32.33 -3.38 -12.08
C GLU A 7 -31.20 -3.44 -11.07
N LYS A 8 -30.33 -4.44 -11.20
CA LYS A 8 -29.20 -4.60 -10.31
C LYS A 8 -28.35 -3.37 -10.53
N VAL A 9 -28.48 -2.40 -9.63
CA VAL A 9 -27.80 -1.13 -9.73
C VAL A 9 -26.31 -1.40 -9.66
N ILE A 10 -25.66 -1.40 -10.82
CA ILE A 10 -24.22 -1.62 -10.95
C ILE A 10 -23.55 -0.38 -10.38
N LYS A 11 -22.90 -0.54 -9.23
CA LYS A 11 -22.16 0.50 -8.53
C LYS A 11 -20.88 -0.10 -7.98
N CYS A 12 -19.81 0.68 -7.97
CA CYS A 12 -18.57 0.32 -7.30
C CYS A 12 -18.86 0.07 -5.82
N SER A 13 -18.47 -1.10 -5.32
CA SER A 13 -18.68 -1.51 -3.92
C SER A 13 -17.82 -0.73 -2.93
N PHE A 14 -16.84 0.04 -3.40
CA PHE A 14 -15.94 0.83 -2.57
C PHE A 14 -16.32 2.32 -2.51
N CYS A 15 -16.60 2.95 -3.66
CA CYS A 15 -16.90 4.39 -3.73
C CYS A 15 -18.36 4.71 -4.06
N GLY A 16 -19.19 3.71 -4.41
CA GLY A 16 -20.61 3.88 -4.73
C GLY A 16 -20.92 4.50 -6.10
N LYS A 17 -19.89 4.87 -6.88
CA LYS A 17 -20.05 5.46 -8.22
C LYS A 17 -20.62 4.45 -9.22
N SER A 18 -21.43 4.95 -10.16
CA SER A 18 -21.95 4.16 -11.28
C SER A 18 -20.93 4.04 -12.42
N PRO A 19 -21.10 3.08 -13.35
CA PRO A 19 -20.25 2.92 -14.54
C PRO A 19 -20.10 4.19 -15.38
N SER A 20 -21.12 5.06 -15.42
CA SER A 20 -21.10 6.32 -16.17
C SER A 20 -20.18 7.39 -15.56
N GLN A 21 -19.76 7.22 -14.30
CA GLN A 21 -18.94 8.19 -13.56
C GLN A 21 -17.46 7.79 -13.47
N VAL A 22 -17.07 6.66 -14.05
CA VAL A 22 -15.73 6.09 -13.96
C VAL A 22 -15.29 5.58 -15.33
N GLY A 23 -13.98 5.47 -15.57
CA GLY A 23 -13.47 5.05 -16.88
C GLY A 23 -13.70 3.56 -17.12
N THR A 24 -13.39 2.73 -16.13
CA THR A 24 -13.52 1.27 -16.23
C THR A 24 -14.06 0.68 -14.92
N MET A 25 -14.92 -0.34 -15.06
CA MET A 25 -15.46 -1.10 -13.93
C MET A 25 -15.22 -2.59 -14.13
N ILE A 26 -14.63 -3.22 -13.11
CA ILE A 26 -14.30 -4.65 -13.05
C ILE A 26 -15.38 -5.35 -12.23
N ALA A 27 -15.94 -6.43 -12.76
CA ALA A 27 -16.96 -7.23 -12.10
C ALA A 27 -16.37 -8.51 -11.49
N GLY A 28 -16.72 -8.79 -10.23
CA GLY A 28 -16.49 -10.07 -9.56
C GLY A 28 -17.82 -10.72 -9.15
N PRO A 29 -17.78 -11.89 -8.50
CA PRO A 29 -18.98 -12.56 -7.99
C PRO A 29 -19.72 -11.70 -6.96
N GLY A 30 -20.77 -10.98 -7.39
CA GLY A 30 -21.60 -10.12 -6.53
C GLY A 30 -20.94 -8.82 -6.08
N VAL A 31 -19.80 -8.43 -6.65
CA VAL A 31 -19.03 -7.25 -6.27
C VAL A 31 -18.50 -6.52 -7.51
N TYR A 32 -18.34 -5.21 -7.42
CA TYR A 32 -17.80 -4.38 -8.51
C TYR A 32 -16.76 -3.40 -7.97
N ILE A 33 -15.68 -3.18 -8.72
CA ILE A 33 -14.63 -2.21 -8.37
C ILE A 33 -14.28 -1.36 -9.59
N CYS A 34 -14.14 -0.04 -9.41
CA CYS A 34 -13.71 0.86 -10.49
C CYS A 34 -12.19 1.04 -10.53
N ASP A 35 -11.69 1.45 -11.69
CA ASP A 35 -10.30 1.87 -11.96
C ASP A 35 -9.71 2.78 -10.86
N LEU A 36 -10.44 3.82 -10.46
CA LEU A 36 -9.99 4.76 -9.43
C LEU A 36 -9.77 4.07 -8.07
N CYS A 37 -10.65 3.15 -7.68
CA CYS A 37 -10.50 2.42 -6.43
C CYS A 37 -9.35 1.41 -6.47
N VAL A 38 -9.06 0.82 -7.63
CA VAL A 38 -7.90 -0.06 -7.83
C VAL A 38 -6.60 0.73 -7.65
N GLU A 39 -6.49 1.90 -8.28
CA GLU A 39 -5.31 2.78 -8.15
C GLU A 39 -5.09 3.23 -6.70
N LEU A 40 -6.15 3.66 -6.02
CA LEU A 40 -6.08 4.04 -4.60
C LEU A 40 -5.65 2.86 -3.72
N ALA A 41 -6.24 1.68 -3.92
CA ALA A 41 -5.88 0.48 -3.17
C ALA A 41 -4.41 0.09 -3.41
N ARG A 42 -3.95 0.17 -4.66
CA ARG A 42 -2.55 -0.08 -5.04
C ARG A 42 -1.61 0.88 -4.30
N GLY A 43 -1.90 2.18 -4.30
CA GLY A 43 -1.06 3.18 -3.63
C GLY A 43 -0.94 2.96 -2.12
N ILE A 44 -2.02 2.54 -1.46
CA ILE A 44 -2.01 2.19 -0.03
C ILE A 44 -1.11 0.97 0.21
N ILE A 45 -1.26 -0.09 -0.58
CA ILE A 45 -0.45 -1.32 -0.44
C ILE A 45 1.04 -1.04 -0.68
N GLU A 46 1.36 -0.25 -1.70
CA GLU A 46 2.74 0.11 -2.04
C GLU A 46 3.40 0.96 -0.95
N SER A 47 2.65 1.91 -0.38
CA SER A 47 3.11 2.72 0.76
C SER A 47 3.44 1.86 1.99
N GLU A 48 2.62 0.85 2.29
CA GLU A 48 2.86 -0.07 3.40
C GLU A 48 4.06 -0.99 3.14
N LYS A 49 4.28 -1.43 1.90
CA LYS A 49 5.49 -2.19 1.53
C LYS A 49 6.76 -1.40 1.76
N VAL A 50 6.79 -0.12 1.36
CA VAL A 50 7.95 0.76 1.58
C VAL A 50 8.23 0.94 3.08
N LYS A 51 7.20 1.10 3.92
CA LYS A 51 7.38 1.15 5.38
C LYS A 51 7.98 -0.15 5.93
N ASN A 52 7.52 -1.30 5.42
CA ASN A 52 8.00 -2.60 5.87
C ASN A 52 9.43 -2.92 5.39
N ASP A 53 9.82 -2.47 4.19
CA ASP A 53 11.20 -2.59 3.70
C ASP A 53 12.16 -1.64 4.44
N ASN A 54 11.70 -0.44 4.85
CA ASN A 54 12.47 0.41 5.77
C ASN A 54 12.70 -0.25 7.13
N PHE A 55 11.81 -1.14 7.58
CA PHE A 55 12.03 -1.95 8.80
C PHE A 55 13.04 -3.09 8.59
N LYS A 56 13.26 -3.55 7.35
CA LYS A 56 14.34 -4.52 7.05
C LYS A 56 15.74 -3.91 7.14
N PHE A 57 15.86 -2.57 7.13
CA PHE A 57 17.13 -1.87 7.35
C PHE A 57 17.60 -1.90 8.82
N LYS A 58 16.85 -2.52 9.75
CA LYS A 58 17.26 -2.78 11.15
C LYS A 58 18.07 -4.07 11.34
N ARG A 59 18.84 -4.51 10.34
CA ARG A 59 19.93 -5.48 10.53
C ARG A 59 21.15 -4.78 9.94
N SER A 60 22.12 -4.26 10.66
CA SER A 60 22.66 -4.51 11.99
C SER A 60 23.38 -3.21 12.36
N PHE A 61 22.92 -2.51 13.40
CA PHE A 61 23.70 -1.39 13.91
C PHE A 61 25.00 -1.96 14.49
N PRO A 62 26.17 -1.41 14.14
CA PRO A 62 27.42 -1.82 14.77
C PRO A 62 27.30 -1.58 16.28
N THR A 63 27.79 -2.53 17.05
CA THR A 63 27.90 -2.40 18.49
C THR A 63 28.74 -1.17 18.82
N PRO A 64 28.56 -0.56 20.02
CA PRO A 64 29.42 0.53 20.46
C PRO A 64 30.92 0.20 20.36
N TYR A 65 31.28 -1.07 20.51
CA TYR A 65 32.65 -1.56 20.33
C TYR A 65 33.12 -1.49 18.86
N GLU A 66 32.32 -1.95 17.91
CA GLU A 66 32.64 -1.87 16.48
C GLU A 66 32.73 -0.42 15.99
N ILE A 67 31.86 0.46 16.51
CA ILE A 67 31.92 1.90 16.23
C ILE A 67 33.23 2.49 16.74
N LYS A 68 33.61 2.18 17.99
CA LYS A 68 34.87 2.66 18.58
C LYS A 68 36.06 2.17 17.76
N SER A 69 36.10 0.88 17.44
CA SER A 69 37.21 0.29 16.70
C SER A 69 37.41 0.94 15.33
N ALA A 70 36.33 1.29 14.63
CA ALA A 70 36.41 1.99 13.35
C ALA A 70 36.86 3.47 13.51
N LEU A 71 36.48 4.12 14.62
CA LEU A 71 36.90 5.49 14.89
C LEU A 71 38.37 5.58 15.29
N ASP A 72 38.89 4.59 16.01
CA ASP A 72 40.30 4.51 16.41
C ASP A 72 41.26 4.41 15.21
N GLU A 73 40.78 4.01 14.01
CA GLU A 73 41.56 4.05 12.77
C GLU A 73 41.79 5.48 12.23
N TYR A 74 40.91 6.42 12.56
CA TYR A 74 40.92 7.79 12.03
C TYR A 74 41.17 8.85 13.12
N VAL A 75 40.93 8.52 14.38
CA VAL A 75 40.99 9.45 15.52
C VAL A 75 41.97 8.90 16.56
N ILE A 76 43.15 9.52 16.66
CA ILE A 76 44.22 9.10 17.58
C ILE A 76 44.25 10.03 18.80
N GLY A 77 44.16 9.45 20.01
CA GLY A 77 44.41 10.15 21.27
C GLY A 77 43.19 10.72 21.99
N GLN A 78 41.99 10.19 21.74
CA GLN A 78 40.75 10.56 22.47
C GLN A 78 40.35 9.52 23.53
N GLU A 79 41.26 9.22 24.47
CA GLU A 79 40.85 8.63 25.77
C GLU A 79 40.11 9.65 26.64
#